data_AF-A0A926LDP6-F1
#
_entry.id   AF-A0A926LDP6-F1
#
_cell.length_a   1.000
_cell.length_b   1.000
_cell.length_c   1.000
_cell.angle_alpha   90.00
_cell.angle_beta   90.00
_cell.angle_gamma   90.00
#
_symmetry.space_group_name_H-M   'P 1'
#
loop_
_entity.id
_entity.type
_entity.pdbx_description
1 polymer ?
#
loop_
_entity_poly.entity_id
_entity_poly.type
_entity_poly.pdbx_seq_one_letter_code
_entity_poly.pdbx_strand_id
1 'polypeptide(L)'
;MGYELRRWLADRLPAGLSSGERLVALEIADQAREDSRVAYGPKFMETVVRRTGLSSWKQVGKVLGKLSAAGIELRQPITDLDGAPILDKAGRTLFACAGHQTTFRIPDEGECPALKLPSVGDLPAEERSPTEGTNTPERSPAQGTNPEESSPTGETNPPERSPARGQKVPRPGGPTTQTTSVTTTTSPAEAGDTGSATGALFDEPAPAAAAKAPTRRPAASRPAEPVNPDAFADFWKAYPRRTEKRDAVRAWNRALSDGVPPERILQAARHYARERQGEPAKFTKHPATWLNKGCYDDEPASPAGSLSGPPTAPRHLTEEEKRDALQF
;
A
#
# COMPACT_ATOMS: atom_id res chain seq x y z
N MET A 1 22.07 -4.78 4.14
CA MET A 1 20.66 -4.36 4.34
C MET A 1 20.67 -3.35 5.46
N GLY A 2 19.85 -2.31 5.38
CA GLY A 2 19.85 -1.18 6.31
C GLY A 2 19.11 -1.48 7.60
N TYR A 3 19.40 -2.60 8.26
CA TYR A 3 18.66 -3.03 9.45
C TYR A 3 18.93 -2.11 10.66
N GLU A 4 20.16 -1.62 10.80
CA GLU A 4 20.52 -0.68 11.86
C GLU A 4 19.90 0.69 11.59
N LEU A 5 20.02 1.21 10.36
CA LEU A 5 19.37 2.45 9.93
C LEU A 5 17.83 2.38 10.00
N ARG A 6 17.23 1.23 9.69
CA ARG A 6 15.79 0.96 9.88
C ARG A 6 15.38 1.01 11.35
N ARG A 7 16.19 0.46 12.25
CA ARG A 7 15.94 0.51 13.70
C ARG A 7 16.12 1.94 14.23
N TRP A 8 17.23 2.58 13.90
CA TRP A 8 17.54 3.97 14.23
C TRP A 8 16.40 4.92 13.84
N LEU A 9 15.80 4.72 12.66
CA LEU A 9 14.66 5.48 12.18
C LEU A 9 13.37 5.13 12.93
N ALA A 10 13.12 3.85 13.24
CA ALA A 10 11.94 3.44 14.02
C ALA A 10 11.89 4.12 15.40
N ASP A 11 13.04 4.22 16.07
CA ASP A 11 13.19 4.86 17.39
C ASP A 11 13.03 6.40 17.34
N ARG A 12 12.94 7.00 16.13
CA ARG A 12 12.92 8.46 15.88
C ARG A 12 11.71 8.98 15.12
N LEU A 13 10.85 8.11 14.56
CA LEU A 13 9.68 8.54 13.75
C LEU A 13 8.56 9.14 14.64
N PRO A 14 8.18 10.42 14.47
CA PRO A 14 7.24 11.13 15.34
C PRO A 14 5.92 10.40 15.61
N ALA A 15 5.39 10.56 16.83
CA ALA A 15 4.13 9.96 17.27
C ALA A 15 2.92 10.35 16.39
N GLY A 16 2.94 11.51 15.72
CA GLY A 16 1.86 11.96 14.84
C GLY A 16 1.74 11.28 13.46
N LEU A 17 2.70 10.44 13.05
CA LEU A 17 2.65 9.78 11.73
C LEU A 17 1.64 8.64 11.67
N SER A 18 0.92 8.50 10.55
CA SER A 18 0.07 7.34 10.32
C SER A 18 0.91 6.08 10.03
N SER A 19 0.33 4.91 10.24
CA SER A 19 1.00 3.61 10.02
C SER A 19 1.54 3.47 8.58
N GLY A 20 0.85 4.04 7.58
CA GLY A 20 1.32 4.05 6.20
C GLY A 20 2.53 4.94 5.95
N GLU A 21 2.63 6.09 6.63
CA GLU A 21 3.83 6.94 6.57
C GLU A 21 5.03 6.26 7.24
N ARG A 22 4.84 5.63 8.40
CA ARG A 22 5.90 4.85 9.08
C ARG A 22 6.37 3.67 8.23
N LEU A 23 5.46 2.88 7.67
CA LEU A 23 5.81 1.71 6.86
C LEU A 23 6.61 2.08 5.62
N VAL A 24 6.27 3.17 4.92
CA VAL A 24 7.08 3.65 3.78
C VAL A 24 8.46 4.12 4.22
N ALA A 25 8.55 4.90 5.30
CA ALA A 25 9.85 5.38 5.81
C ALA A 25 10.78 4.22 6.23
N LEU A 26 10.24 3.24 6.96
CA LEU A 26 10.98 2.06 7.41
C LEU A 26 11.35 1.11 6.26
N GLU A 27 10.50 0.97 5.24
CA GLU A 27 10.79 0.14 4.07
C GLU A 27 11.89 0.75 3.17
N ILE A 28 11.97 2.08 3.11
CA ILE A 28 13.08 2.78 2.45
C ILE A 28 14.39 2.57 3.23
N ALA A 29 14.33 2.61 4.57
CA ALA A 29 15.50 2.39 5.42
C ALA A 29 16.02 0.93 5.39
N ASP A 30 15.14 -0.08 5.37
CA ASP A 30 15.51 -1.51 5.23
C ASP A 30 16.37 -1.79 3.98
N GLN A 31 16.03 -1.09 2.88
CA GLN A 31 16.71 -1.19 1.59
C GLN A 31 17.90 -0.22 1.43
N ALA A 32 18.11 0.71 2.37
CA ALA A 32 19.25 1.60 2.34
C ALA A 32 20.55 0.88 2.71
N ARG A 33 21.68 1.48 2.33
CA ARG A 33 23.02 1.04 2.77
C ARG A 33 23.39 1.78 4.04
N GLU A 34 23.89 1.08 5.06
CA GLU A 34 24.29 1.67 6.35
C GLU A 34 25.39 2.74 6.16
N ASP A 35 26.34 2.48 5.24
CA ASP A 35 27.54 3.30 4.98
C ASP A 35 27.27 4.72 4.47
N SER A 36 26.23 4.86 3.65
CA SER A 36 25.93 6.08 2.88
C SER A 36 24.51 6.59 3.16
N ARG A 37 23.69 5.79 3.85
CA ARG A 37 22.26 6.03 4.14
C ARG A 37 21.37 6.11 2.88
N VAL A 38 21.91 5.79 1.70
CA VAL A 38 21.24 5.90 0.40
C VAL A 38 20.57 4.57 0.01
N ALA A 39 19.39 4.66 -0.60
CA ALA A 39 18.64 3.57 -1.22
C ALA A 39 18.27 3.92 -2.67
N TYR A 40 18.64 3.03 -3.61
CA TYR A 40 18.26 3.10 -5.03
C TYR A 40 18.37 1.70 -5.66
N GLY A 41 17.96 1.56 -6.93
CA GLY A 41 18.21 0.36 -7.73
C GLY A 41 16.96 -0.19 -8.43
N PRO A 42 17.15 -1.09 -9.42
CA PRO A 42 16.06 -1.64 -10.22
C PRO A 42 15.01 -2.31 -9.33
N LYS A 43 13.73 -2.03 -9.60
CA LYS A 43 12.57 -2.54 -8.84
C LYS A 43 12.49 -2.10 -7.36
N PHE A 44 13.30 -1.14 -6.91
CA PHE A 44 13.20 -0.55 -5.56
C PHE A 44 11.75 -0.13 -5.23
N MET A 45 11.16 0.73 -6.06
CA MET A 45 9.81 1.26 -5.84
C MET A 45 8.70 0.20 -5.99
N GLU A 46 8.92 -0.86 -6.77
CA GLU A 46 8.03 -2.04 -6.82
C GLU A 46 8.08 -2.82 -5.51
N THR A 47 9.27 -2.96 -4.91
CA THR A 47 9.47 -3.62 -3.61
C THR A 47 8.86 -2.81 -2.48
N VAL A 48 9.01 -1.48 -2.48
CA VAL A 48 8.31 -0.59 -1.53
C VAL A 48 6.80 -0.79 -1.64
N VAL A 49 6.21 -0.64 -2.84
CA VAL A 49 4.77 -0.86 -3.08
C VAL A 49 4.28 -2.21 -2.57
N ARG A 50 5.00 -3.29 -2.90
CA ARG A 50 4.64 -4.66 -2.54
C ARG A 50 4.70 -4.90 -1.03
N ARG A 51 5.74 -4.42 -0.35
CA ARG A 51 5.95 -4.66 1.08
C ARG A 51 5.10 -3.73 1.97
N THR A 52 4.81 -2.50 1.55
CA THR A 52 3.93 -1.59 2.32
C THR A 52 2.44 -1.76 2.02
N GLY A 53 2.06 -2.71 1.15
CA GLY A 53 0.66 -2.95 0.76
C GLY A 53 -0.01 -1.79 0.00
N LEU A 54 0.77 -0.82 -0.51
CA LEU A 54 0.22 0.33 -1.22
C LEU A 54 -0.03 -0.03 -2.69
N SER A 55 -1.18 0.36 -3.23
CA SER A 55 -1.64 -0.11 -4.55
C SER A 55 -0.90 0.50 -5.76
N SER A 56 -0.04 1.51 -5.56
CA SER A 56 0.65 2.22 -6.64
C SER A 56 1.81 3.11 -6.18
N TRP A 57 2.77 3.39 -7.07
CA TRP A 57 3.80 4.42 -6.87
C TRP A 57 3.17 5.80 -6.59
N LYS A 58 1.98 6.09 -7.13
CA LYS A 58 1.22 7.34 -6.89
C LYS A 58 0.69 7.45 -5.45
N GLN A 59 0.58 6.35 -4.69
CA GLN A 59 0.32 6.39 -3.24
C GLN A 59 1.62 6.59 -2.44
N VAL A 60 2.71 5.91 -2.81
CA VAL A 60 4.03 6.14 -2.18
C VAL A 60 4.46 7.60 -2.32
N GLY A 61 4.31 8.20 -3.50
CA GLY A 61 4.60 9.63 -3.73
C GLY A 61 3.74 10.59 -2.88
N LYS A 62 2.49 10.24 -2.56
CA LYS A 62 1.65 11.00 -1.63
C LYS A 62 2.14 10.88 -0.18
N VAL A 63 2.57 9.69 0.23
CA VAL A 63 3.15 9.44 1.55
C VAL A 63 4.47 10.21 1.71
N LEU A 64 5.36 10.16 0.72
CA LEU A 64 6.60 10.94 0.69
C LEU A 64 6.33 12.46 0.77
N GLY A 65 5.31 12.96 0.05
CA GLY A 65 4.90 14.36 0.15
C GLY A 65 4.39 14.77 1.54
N LYS A 66 3.78 13.86 2.30
CA LYS A 66 3.39 14.11 3.70
C LYS A 66 4.56 14.01 4.67
N LEU A 67 5.46 13.05 4.50
CA LEU A 67 6.70 12.94 5.29
C LEU A 67 7.52 14.23 5.14
N SER A 68 7.69 14.70 3.91
CA SER A 68 8.30 15.99 3.57
C SER A 68 7.61 17.16 4.28
N ALA A 69 6.27 17.21 4.28
CA ALA A 69 5.49 18.21 5.01
C ALA A 69 5.58 18.10 6.56
N ALA A 70 5.99 16.95 7.09
CA ALA A 70 6.34 16.73 8.49
C ALA A 70 7.83 16.98 8.79
N GLY A 71 8.59 17.56 7.85
CA GLY A 71 10.02 17.86 7.98
C GLY A 71 10.96 16.69 7.66
N ILE A 72 10.41 15.53 7.25
CA ILE A 72 11.15 14.29 6.99
C ILE A 72 11.23 14.06 5.48
N GLU A 73 12.17 14.73 4.82
CA GLU A 73 12.46 14.45 3.42
C GLU A 73 13.32 13.19 3.28
N LEU A 74 12.85 12.23 2.47
CA LEU A 74 13.55 10.96 2.22
C LEU A 74 14.03 10.82 0.76
N ARG A 75 13.63 11.74 -0.12
CA ARG A 75 14.08 11.77 -1.52
C ARG A 75 15.33 12.62 -1.63
N GLN A 76 16.39 12.07 -2.23
CA GLN A 76 17.58 12.86 -2.54
C GLN A 76 17.28 13.74 -3.76
N PRO A 77 17.53 15.07 -3.69
CA PRO A 77 17.35 15.94 -4.84
C PRO A 77 18.40 15.64 -5.91
N ILE A 78 18.03 15.86 -7.18
CA ILE A 78 19.01 15.92 -8.26
C ILE A 78 19.75 17.25 -8.12
N THR A 79 21.08 17.20 -8.02
CA THR A 79 21.93 18.39 -7.96
C THR A 79 22.59 18.69 -9.30
N ASP A 80 23.01 19.94 -9.49
CA ASP A 80 23.96 20.31 -10.55
C ASP A 80 25.41 19.96 -10.17
N LEU A 81 26.37 20.47 -10.97
CA LEU A 81 27.81 20.24 -10.78
C LEU A 81 28.37 20.97 -9.55
N ASP A 82 27.72 22.04 -9.11
CA ASP A 82 28.09 22.85 -7.94
C ASP A 82 27.43 22.32 -6.65
N GLY A 83 26.60 21.28 -6.76
CA GLY A 83 25.92 20.62 -5.65
C GLY A 83 24.58 21.27 -5.26
N ALA A 84 24.11 22.28 -6.00
CA ALA A 84 22.84 22.94 -5.72
C ALA A 84 21.65 22.11 -6.27
N PRO A 85 20.50 22.07 -5.57
CA PRO A 85 19.35 21.28 -6.00
C PRO A 85 18.67 21.88 -7.24
N ILE A 86 18.59 21.10 -8.32
CA ILE A 86 17.98 21.54 -9.58
C ILE A 86 16.47 21.74 -9.39
N LEU A 87 15.96 22.89 -9.81
CA LEU A 87 14.55 23.26 -9.73
C LEU A 87 13.84 23.08 -11.07
N ASP A 88 12.54 22.79 -11.02
CA ASP A 88 11.67 22.78 -12.19
C ASP A 88 11.24 24.21 -12.62
N LYS A 89 10.49 24.32 -13.73
CA LYS A 89 9.98 25.60 -14.25
C LYS A 89 9.01 26.34 -13.30
N ALA A 90 8.64 25.74 -12.16
CA ALA A 90 7.81 26.34 -11.11
C ALA A 90 8.59 26.52 -9.79
N GLY A 91 9.93 26.42 -9.81
CA GLY A 91 10.80 26.62 -8.65
C GLY A 91 10.83 25.45 -7.67
N ARG A 92 10.37 24.25 -8.06
CA ARG A 92 10.26 23.08 -7.18
C ARG A 92 11.42 22.12 -7.41
N THR A 93 12.04 21.65 -6.33
CA THR A 93 13.14 20.68 -6.35
C THR A 93 12.80 19.42 -7.16
N LEU A 94 13.70 19.05 -8.08
CA LEU A 94 13.60 17.82 -8.85
C LEU A 94 14.19 16.62 -8.09
N PHE A 95 13.41 15.54 -8.02
CA PHE A 95 13.80 14.25 -7.42
C PHE A 95 13.74 13.09 -8.43
N ALA A 96 13.46 13.40 -9.70
CA ALA A 96 13.39 12.48 -10.83
C ALA A 96 13.41 13.28 -12.14
N CYS A 97 13.97 12.69 -13.19
CA CYS A 97 13.82 13.16 -14.57
C CYS A 97 13.77 11.95 -15.52
N ALA A 98 13.51 12.17 -16.82
CA ALA A 98 13.44 11.08 -17.78
C ALA A 98 14.78 10.32 -17.86
N GLY A 99 14.76 9.01 -17.63
CA GLY A 99 15.96 8.17 -17.56
C GLY A 99 16.67 8.13 -16.19
N HIS A 100 16.28 8.97 -15.22
CA HIS A 100 16.86 8.98 -13.88
C HIS A 100 15.86 8.45 -12.84
N GLN A 101 16.24 7.37 -12.14
CA GLN A 101 15.44 6.82 -11.04
C GLN A 101 15.58 7.72 -9.79
N THR A 102 14.48 7.99 -9.08
CA THR A 102 14.55 8.66 -7.76
C THR A 102 15.46 7.89 -6.82
N THR A 103 16.47 8.60 -6.31
CA THR A 103 17.34 8.14 -5.23
C THR A 103 16.75 8.59 -3.90
N PHE A 104 16.88 7.74 -2.88
CA PHE A 104 16.38 8.00 -1.53
C PHE A 104 17.56 8.05 -0.56
N ARG A 105 17.48 8.87 0.48
CA ARG A 105 18.43 8.89 1.60
C ARG A 105 17.67 9.05 2.90
N ILE A 106 18.08 8.33 3.94
CA ILE A 106 17.60 8.59 5.30
C ILE A 106 18.45 9.74 5.87
N PRO A 107 17.86 10.91 6.18
CA PRO A 107 18.62 12.06 6.67
C PRO A 107 19.17 11.79 8.07
N ASP A 108 20.23 12.52 8.44
CA ASP A 108 20.86 12.47 9.76
C ASP A 108 20.16 13.42 10.77
N GLU A 109 20.38 13.20 12.07
CA GLU A 109 19.68 13.93 13.15
C GLU A 109 19.98 15.45 13.17
N GLY A 110 21.13 15.86 12.63
CA GLY A 110 21.47 17.27 12.42
C GLY A 110 20.81 17.89 11.19
N GLU A 111 20.40 17.08 10.21
CA GLU A 111 19.74 17.53 8.97
C GLU A 111 18.22 17.60 9.14
N CYS A 112 17.65 16.68 9.92
CA CYS A 112 16.22 16.53 10.13
C CYS A 112 15.86 16.64 11.61
N PRO A 113 15.55 17.84 12.13
CA PRO A 113 15.15 18.04 13.53
C PRO A 113 13.90 17.24 13.96
N ALA A 114 13.08 16.81 13.00
CA ALA A 114 11.92 15.94 13.23
C ALA A 114 12.28 14.47 13.51
N LEU A 115 13.56 14.09 13.38
CA LEU A 115 14.10 12.77 13.75
C LEU A 115 15.04 12.85 14.97
N LYS A 116 14.93 13.90 15.80
CA LYS A 116 15.58 13.89 17.13
C LYS A 116 14.94 12.83 18.01
N LEU A 117 15.75 12.16 18.81
CA LEU A 117 15.23 11.18 19.77
C LEU A 117 14.27 11.88 20.75
N PRO A 118 13.06 11.36 21.01
CA PRO A 118 12.14 11.98 21.96
C PRO A 118 12.77 12.07 23.35
N SER A 119 12.69 13.25 23.98
CA SER A 119 13.19 13.45 25.34
C SER A 119 12.41 12.57 26.31
N VAL A 120 13.13 11.83 27.17
CA VAL A 120 12.54 10.86 28.10
C VAL A 120 11.61 11.52 29.15
N GLY A 121 11.65 12.86 29.27
CA GLY A 121 10.79 13.64 30.16
C GLY A 121 9.36 13.89 29.68
N ASP A 122 9.03 13.63 28.41
CA ASP A 122 7.68 13.86 27.84
C ASP A 122 6.82 12.58 27.78
N LEU A 123 7.17 11.56 28.55
CA LEU A 123 6.21 10.49 28.88
C LEU A 123 5.22 11.02 29.92
N PRO A 124 3.89 10.82 29.76
CA PRO A 124 2.96 11.07 30.84
C PRO A 124 3.37 10.20 32.04
N ALA A 125 3.38 10.79 33.23
CA ALA A 125 3.74 10.10 34.46
C ALA A 125 2.59 9.18 34.89
N GLU A 126 2.50 8.02 34.25
CA GLU A 126 1.66 6.89 34.67
C GLU A 126 1.82 6.65 36.18
N GLU A 127 0.69 6.52 36.86
CA GLU A 127 0.61 6.70 38.30
C GLU A 127 1.50 5.73 39.09
N ARG A 128 2.60 6.26 39.65
CA ARG A 128 3.26 5.59 40.77
C ARG A 128 2.44 5.83 42.02
N SER A 129 1.50 4.92 42.28
CA SER A 129 0.69 4.89 43.50
C SER A 129 1.54 5.09 44.75
N PRO A 130 1.09 5.88 45.74
CA PRO A 130 1.89 6.20 46.91
C PRO A 130 2.02 5.00 47.84
N THR A 131 3.24 4.75 48.31
CA THR A 131 3.52 3.96 49.51
C THR A 131 4.33 4.82 50.47
N GLU A 132 3.82 5.00 51.70
CA GLU A 132 4.48 5.73 52.77
C GLU A 132 5.82 5.09 53.14
N GLY A 133 6.78 5.90 53.62
CA GLY A 133 8.14 5.40 53.86
C GLY A 133 9.12 6.43 54.41
N THR A 134 8.73 7.23 55.40
CA THR A 134 9.66 8.10 56.13
C THR A 134 10.82 7.30 56.71
N ASN A 135 12.05 7.56 56.29
CA ASN A 135 13.24 7.39 57.12
C ASN A 135 14.46 8.14 56.55
N THR A 136 14.81 9.25 57.19
CA THR A 136 16.11 9.91 57.06
C THR A 136 17.12 9.20 57.96
N PRO A 137 18.30 8.78 57.47
CA PRO A 137 19.47 8.56 58.31
C PRO A 137 20.28 9.86 58.42
N GLU A 138 20.68 10.22 59.64
CA GLU A 138 21.48 11.41 59.90
C GLU A 138 22.97 11.21 59.53
N ARG A 139 23.74 12.30 59.49
CA ARG A 139 25.14 12.35 59.05
C ARG A 139 26.11 12.32 60.25
N SER A 140 27.37 11.93 59.99
CA SER A 140 28.65 12.37 60.63
C SER A 140 29.48 11.20 61.26
N PRO A 141 30.75 11.36 61.70
CA PRO A 141 31.85 10.64 61.02
C PRO A 141 32.96 10.05 61.95
N ALA A 142 33.98 9.36 61.38
CA ALA A 142 35.30 9.15 62.01
C ALA A 142 36.37 8.73 60.97
N GLN A 143 37.67 8.80 61.35
CA GLN A 143 38.84 8.36 60.55
C GLN A 143 39.78 7.48 61.39
N GLY A 144 40.64 6.69 60.72
CA GLY A 144 41.80 5.98 61.30
C GLY A 144 41.62 4.45 61.38
N THR A 145 42.66 3.61 61.25
CA THR A 145 44.12 3.84 61.10
C THR A 145 44.79 2.73 60.23
N ASN A 146 46.09 2.89 59.93
CA ASN A 146 46.96 2.03 59.08
C ASN A 146 47.82 1.03 59.94
N PRO A 147 48.87 0.31 59.44
CA PRO A 147 49.20 -0.33 58.13
C PRO A 147 49.68 -1.81 58.31
N GLU A 148 50.49 -2.34 57.35
CA GLU A 148 51.44 -3.50 57.45
C GLU A 148 50.86 -4.94 57.59
N GLU A 149 51.55 -6.04 57.24
CA GLU A 149 52.55 -6.36 56.19
C GLU A 149 52.57 -7.92 56.00
N SER A 150 53.34 -8.44 55.03
CA SER A 150 53.88 -9.82 54.92
C SER A 150 53.07 -10.94 54.23
N SER A 151 53.74 -11.54 53.23
CA SER A 151 53.63 -12.91 52.71
C SER A 151 54.94 -13.67 53.08
N PRO A 152 55.18 -14.98 52.82
CA PRO A 152 54.41 -16.02 52.10
C PRO A 152 53.90 -17.11 53.09
N THR A 153 53.70 -18.42 52.86
CA THR A 153 53.98 -19.44 51.80
C THR A 153 53.02 -20.64 52.05
N GLY A 154 52.78 -21.64 51.17
CA GLY A 154 53.26 -21.90 49.80
C GLY A 154 53.13 -23.41 49.44
N GLU A 155 52.50 -23.73 48.30
CA GLU A 155 52.28 -25.10 47.74
C GLU A 155 51.40 -26.04 48.59
N THR A 156 50.59 -26.97 48.05
CA THR A 156 50.71 -27.77 46.82
C THR A 156 49.58 -27.63 45.77
N ASN A 157 49.80 -28.22 44.59
CA ASN A 157 49.00 -28.20 43.35
C ASN A 157 48.83 -29.67 42.85
N PRO A 158 48.28 -30.03 41.66
CA PRO A 158 47.33 -29.38 40.72
C PRO A 158 46.22 -30.41 40.27
N PRO A 159 45.82 -30.57 38.98
CA PRO A 159 45.00 -29.71 38.09
C PRO A 159 43.71 -30.40 37.55
N GLU A 160 42.88 -29.67 36.78
CA GLU A 160 42.49 -29.95 35.36
C GLU A 160 41.22 -29.22 34.92
N ARG A 161 40.97 -29.13 33.60
CA ARG A 161 40.02 -28.19 32.98
C ARG A 161 39.28 -28.80 31.77
N SER A 162 37.95 -28.71 31.74
CA SER A 162 37.12 -29.31 30.65
C SER A 162 36.30 -28.26 29.85
N PRO A 163 36.39 -28.23 28.50
CA PRO A 163 35.62 -27.33 27.63
C PRO A 163 34.50 -28.02 26.80
N ALA A 164 33.83 -27.23 25.96
CA ALA A 164 32.61 -27.54 25.20
C ALA A 164 32.71 -28.62 24.09
N ARG A 165 31.55 -29.04 23.56
CA ARG A 165 31.42 -29.82 22.30
C ARG A 165 30.16 -29.43 21.50
N GLY A 166 30.27 -29.35 20.16
CA GLY A 166 29.17 -29.03 19.23
C GLY A 166 28.72 -30.21 18.34
N GLN A 167 27.78 -29.95 17.40
CA GLN A 167 27.21 -30.96 16.48
C GLN A 167 27.23 -30.51 15.00
N LYS A 168 27.17 -31.46 14.04
CA LYS A 168 27.37 -31.18 12.60
C LYS A 168 26.76 -32.21 11.61
N VAL A 169 25.48 -32.03 11.22
CA VAL A 169 24.81 -32.42 9.93
C VAL A 169 24.77 -33.94 9.48
N PRO A 170 23.92 -34.36 8.48
CA PRO A 170 23.22 -35.67 8.53
C PRO A 170 23.20 -36.52 7.21
N ARG A 171 22.20 -37.45 7.08
CA ARG A 171 21.72 -38.27 5.91
C ARG A 171 22.00 -39.81 6.03
N PRO A 172 21.44 -40.72 5.18
CA PRO A 172 19.99 -41.01 4.96
C PRO A 172 19.65 -42.53 4.83
N GLY A 173 18.35 -42.92 4.82
CA GLY A 173 17.91 -44.28 4.43
C GLY A 173 16.42 -44.62 4.67
N GLY A 174 15.87 -45.61 3.94
CA GLY A 174 14.53 -46.23 4.09
C GLY A 174 14.59 -47.71 3.62
N PRO A 175 13.50 -48.43 3.22
CA PRO A 175 12.05 -48.11 3.17
C PRO A 175 11.13 -49.24 3.74
N THR A 176 9.81 -49.25 3.42
CA THR A 176 8.91 -50.46 3.29
C THR A 176 8.48 -51.21 4.60
N THR A 177 7.25 -51.74 4.83
CA THR A 177 5.89 -51.64 4.22
C THR A 177 4.78 -52.11 5.20
N GLN A 178 3.54 -51.63 5.00
CA GLN A 178 2.20 -52.30 5.15
C GLN A 178 1.91 -53.34 6.27
N THR A 179 0.76 -53.17 6.95
CA THR A 179 -0.18 -54.24 7.37
C THR A 179 -1.58 -53.66 7.64
N THR A 180 -2.64 -54.45 7.44
CA THR A 180 -4.07 -54.09 7.58
C THR A 180 -4.58 -54.32 9.04
N SER A 181 -5.78 -53.91 9.49
CA SER A 181 -7.10 -54.44 9.07
C SER A 181 -8.31 -53.69 9.68
N VAL A 182 -9.49 -53.97 9.09
CA VAL A 182 -10.84 -53.42 9.36
C VAL A 182 -11.44 -53.89 10.71
N THR A 183 -12.37 -53.11 11.28
CA THR A 183 -13.62 -53.59 11.93
C THR A 183 -14.67 -52.45 11.95
N THR A 184 -15.95 -52.77 12.17
CA THR A 184 -17.15 -52.05 11.71
C THR A 184 -18.10 -51.56 12.83
N THR A 185 -18.98 -50.61 12.47
CA THR A 185 -20.38 -50.46 12.94
C THR A 185 -20.68 -50.05 14.41
N THR A 186 -21.36 -48.89 14.60
CA THR A 186 -22.71 -48.70 15.22
C THR A 186 -23.02 -47.20 15.43
N SER A 187 -24.31 -46.82 15.46
CA SER A 187 -24.91 -45.48 15.68
C SER A 187 -26.39 -45.66 16.07
N PRO A 188 -27.19 -44.67 16.58
CA PRO A 188 -26.93 -43.49 17.44
C PRO A 188 -27.82 -43.47 18.73
N ALA A 189 -27.61 -42.49 19.63
CA ALA A 189 -28.55 -41.95 20.65
C ALA A 189 -27.79 -40.94 21.57
N GLU A 190 -28.38 -40.10 22.43
CA GLU A 190 -29.51 -39.14 22.39
C GLU A 190 -29.55 -38.45 23.78
N ALA A 191 -30.02 -37.19 23.90
CA ALA A 191 -30.09 -36.38 25.15
C ALA A 191 -28.73 -36.14 25.88
N GLY A 192 -28.52 -35.15 26.76
CA GLY A 192 -29.41 -34.26 27.54
C GLY A 192 -29.32 -34.63 29.04
N ASP A 193 -29.19 -33.71 30.00
CA ASP A 193 -29.23 -32.23 29.98
C ASP A 193 -28.47 -31.62 31.21
N THR A 194 -28.53 -30.28 31.38
CA THR A 194 -28.08 -29.34 32.43
C THR A 194 -27.89 -29.83 33.91
N GLY A 195 -27.16 -29.10 34.77
CA GLY A 195 -26.82 -27.66 34.73
C GLY A 195 -25.51 -27.22 35.46
N SER A 196 -25.09 -25.95 35.42
CA SER A 196 -25.72 -24.68 35.92
C SER A 196 -25.23 -24.36 37.35
N ALA A 197 -24.76 -23.17 37.74
CA ALA A 197 -24.52 -21.85 37.08
C ALA A 197 -23.27 -21.18 37.74
N THR A 198 -22.72 -20.01 37.37
CA THR A 198 -23.14 -18.89 36.49
C THR A 198 -21.88 -18.43 35.65
N GLY A 199 -21.58 -17.22 35.15
CA GLY A 199 -22.10 -15.83 35.22
C GLY A 199 -21.04 -14.84 35.74
N ALA A 200 -20.97 -13.55 35.34
CA ALA A 200 -21.68 -12.81 34.27
C ALA A 200 -20.96 -11.46 33.96
N LEU A 201 -21.54 -10.63 33.05
CA LEU A 201 -21.12 -9.27 32.60
C LEU A 201 -19.80 -9.23 31.80
N PHE A 202 -19.80 -8.88 30.51
CA PHE A 202 -20.40 -7.66 29.93
C PHE A 202 -21.29 -7.90 28.69
N ASP A 203 -22.01 -6.86 28.26
CA ASP A 203 -23.15 -6.93 27.34
C ASP A 203 -22.78 -6.66 25.86
N GLU A 204 -23.28 -7.48 24.93
CA GLU A 204 -23.20 -7.26 23.47
C GLU A 204 -24.58 -7.46 22.79
N PRO A 205 -25.16 -6.40 22.20
CA PRO A 205 -26.36 -6.52 21.36
C PRO A 205 -26.04 -6.40 19.86
N ALA A 206 -25.73 -7.53 19.21
CA ALA A 206 -26.05 -7.71 17.78
C ALA A 206 -27.55 -8.05 17.65
N PRO A 207 -28.27 -7.55 16.62
CA PRO A 207 -28.34 -8.35 15.38
C PRO A 207 -28.60 -7.56 14.07
N ALA A 208 -28.71 -8.34 12.98
CA ALA A 208 -29.50 -8.07 11.77
C ALA A 208 -29.03 -7.02 10.73
N ALA A 209 -28.33 -7.53 9.71
CA ALA A 209 -28.56 -7.32 8.28
C ALA A 209 -29.12 -5.96 7.77
N ALA A 210 -28.29 -5.19 7.07
CA ALA A 210 -28.69 -4.07 6.20
C ALA A 210 -28.05 -4.17 4.80
N ALA A 211 -28.72 -3.58 3.80
CA ALA A 211 -28.41 -3.79 2.38
C ALA A 211 -27.08 -3.17 1.88
N LYS A 212 -26.58 -3.68 0.75
CA LYS A 212 -25.41 -3.14 0.02
C LYS A 212 -25.67 -1.72 -0.52
N ALA A 213 -25.37 -0.70 0.27
CA ALA A 213 -25.32 0.69 -0.20
C ALA A 213 -24.00 1.00 -0.94
N PRO A 214 -24.01 1.86 -1.98
CA PRO A 214 -22.80 2.23 -2.72
C PRO A 214 -21.85 3.09 -1.87
N THR A 215 -20.53 2.91 -2.07
CA THR A 215 -19.50 3.61 -1.29
C THR A 215 -19.57 5.14 -1.48
N ARG A 216 -19.73 5.86 -0.37
CA ARG A 216 -19.95 7.31 -0.36
C ARG A 216 -18.65 8.05 -0.74
N ARG A 217 -18.49 8.31 -2.03
CA ARG A 217 -17.33 9.02 -2.63
C ARG A 217 -17.09 10.37 -1.93
N PRO A 218 -15.91 10.65 -1.37
CA PRO A 218 -15.64 11.93 -0.73
C PRO A 218 -15.65 13.06 -1.77
N ALA A 219 -16.54 14.03 -1.57
CA ALA A 219 -16.42 15.36 -2.13
C ALA A 219 -15.63 16.25 -1.14
N ALA A 220 -14.92 17.30 -1.55
CA ALA A 220 -14.77 17.83 -2.91
C ALA A 220 -13.30 18.15 -3.21
N SER A 221 -12.85 17.77 -4.41
CA SER A 221 -11.67 18.39 -5.03
C SER A 221 -12.14 19.51 -5.96
N ARG A 222 -11.33 20.58 -6.11
CA ARG A 222 -11.52 21.62 -7.13
C ARG A 222 -11.77 20.97 -8.50
N PRO A 223 -12.66 21.50 -9.37
CA PRO A 223 -12.85 20.94 -10.70
C PRO A 223 -11.49 20.83 -11.40
N ALA A 224 -11.10 19.62 -11.79
CA ALA A 224 -9.91 19.43 -12.60
C ALA A 224 -10.16 20.09 -13.96
N GLU A 225 -9.28 21.00 -14.35
CA GLU A 225 -9.29 21.63 -15.67
C GLU A 225 -8.74 20.64 -16.71
N PRO A 226 -9.22 20.65 -17.96
CA PRO A 226 -8.71 19.77 -19.01
C PRO A 226 -7.29 20.16 -19.41
N VAL A 227 -6.37 19.19 -19.37
CA VAL A 227 -5.06 19.32 -20.02
C VAL A 227 -5.29 19.43 -21.53
N ASN A 228 -4.69 20.43 -22.18
CA ASN A 228 -4.99 20.85 -23.55
C ASN A 228 -6.49 21.20 -23.73
N PRO A 229 -6.95 22.35 -23.21
CA PRO A 229 -8.37 22.69 -23.13
C PRO A 229 -9.05 22.78 -24.51
N ASP A 230 -8.35 23.25 -25.54
CA ASP A 230 -8.89 23.39 -26.90
C ASP A 230 -9.13 22.04 -27.57
N ALA A 231 -8.16 21.12 -27.44
CA ALA A 231 -8.31 19.75 -27.93
C ALA A 231 -9.43 19.00 -27.18
N PHE A 232 -9.58 19.23 -25.87
CA PHE A 232 -10.75 18.73 -25.12
C PHE A 232 -12.06 19.37 -25.59
N ALA A 233 -12.07 20.67 -25.92
CA ALA A 233 -13.24 21.35 -26.44
C ALA A 233 -13.66 20.78 -27.80
N ASP A 234 -12.72 20.46 -28.69
CA ASP A 234 -13.00 19.84 -29.98
C ASP A 234 -13.44 18.37 -29.85
N PHE A 235 -12.85 17.59 -28.93
CA PHE A 235 -13.37 16.28 -28.55
C PHE A 235 -14.82 16.40 -28.05
N TRP A 236 -15.09 17.39 -27.19
CA TRP A 236 -16.41 17.63 -26.62
C TRP A 236 -17.44 18.14 -27.64
N LYS A 237 -17.02 18.81 -28.72
CA LYS A 237 -17.87 19.15 -29.87
C LYS A 237 -18.18 17.92 -30.71
N ALA A 238 -17.18 17.08 -30.98
CA ALA A 238 -17.29 15.93 -31.89
C ALA A 238 -18.03 14.72 -31.28
N TYR A 239 -17.99 14.53 -29.96
CA TYR A 239 -18.50 13.33 -29.33
C TYR A 239 -20.05 13.26 -29.34
N PRO A 240 -20.69 12.15 -29.79
CA PRO A 240 -22.13 12.09 -30.05
C PRO A 240 -23.04 12.21 -28.82
N ARG A 241 -22.55 11.87 -27.60
CA ARG A 241 -23.33 11.93 -26.34
C ARG A 241 -22.60 12.78 -25.30
N ARG A 242 -22.98 14.05 -25.17
CA ARG A 242 -22.24 15.07 -24.39
C ARG A 242 -22.70 15.15 -22.93
N THR A 243 -22.60 14.05 -22.19
CA THR A 243 -23.01 13.93 -20.78
C THR A 243 -21.81 13.94 -19.82
N GLU A 244 -22.03 14.37 -18.56
CA GLU A 244 -21.07 14.24 -17.45
C GLU A 244 -19.68 14.88 -17.69
N LYS A 245 -19.65 16.12 -18.20
CA LYS A 245 -18.42 16.84 -18.60
C LYS A 245 -17.30 16.79 -17.54
N ARG A 246 -17.63 16.92 -16.25
CA ARG A 246 -16.65 16.87 -15.13
C ARG A 246 -15.94 15.52 -15.01
N ASP A 247 -16.57 14.43 -15.44
CA ASP A 247 -16.07 13.07 -15.36
C ASP A 247 -15.35 12.70 -16.66
N ALA A 248 -15.82 13.22 -17.80
CA ALA A 248 -15.10 13.18 -19.07
C ALA A 248 -13.74 13.91 -19.01
N VAL A 249 -13.66 15.09 -18.36
CA VAL A 249 -12.37 15.79 -18.16
C VAL A 249 -11.38 14.96 -17.33
N ARG A 250 -11.85 14.24 -16.30
CA ARG A 250 -10.95 13.38 -15.50
C ARG A 250 -10.46 12.17 -16.29
N ALA A 251 -11.30 11.59 -17.15
CA ALA A 251 -10.92 10.51 -18.05
C ALA A 251 -9.96 10.98 -19.16
N TRP A 252 -10.17 12.19 -19.70
CA TRP A 252 -9.30 12.82 -20.69
C TRP A 252 -7.90 13.08 -20.11
N ASN A 253 -7.83 13.75 -18.95
CA ASN A 253 -6.57 13.97 -18.25
C ASN A 253 -5.86 12.65 -17.90
N ARG A 254 -6.61 11.56 -17.62
CA ARG A 254 -6.06 10.23 -17.39
C ARG A 254 -5.39 9.68 -18.67
N ALA A 255 -6.09 9.68 -19.80
CA ALA A 255 -5.58 9.18 -21.09
C ALA A 255 -4.32 9.94 -21.55
N LEU A 256 -4.31 11.28 -21.46
CA LEU A 256 -3.12 12.08 -21.76
C LEU A 256 -1.96 11.78 -20.78
N SER A 257 -2.26 11.52 -19.50
CA SER A 257 -1.25 11.12 -18.50
C SER A 257 -0.70 9.70 -18.70
N ASP A 258 -1.36 8.87 -19.52
CA ASP A 258 -0.90 7.53 -19.92
C ASP A 258 -0.23 7.54 -21.31
N GLY A 259 0.02 8.72 -21.88
CA GLY A 259 0.81 8.91 -23.10
C GLY A 259 0.03 8.95 -24.41
N VAL A 260 -1.30 8.90 -24.37
CA VAL A 260 -2.14 8.95 -25.59
C VAL A 260 -2.18 10.37 -26.16
N PRO A 261 -1.84 10.60 -27.44
CA PRO A 261 -1.90 11.95 -28.03
C PRO A 261 -3.35 12.40 -28.26
N PRO A 262 -3.70 13.67 -27.96
CA PRO A 262 -5.09 14.15 -28.02
C PRO A 262 -5.68 14.10 -29.43
N GLU A 263 -4.85 14.19 -30.48
CA GLU A 263 -5.25 14.08 -31.89
C GLU A 263 -5.84 12.70 -32.21
N ARG A 264 -5.24 11.62 -31.67
CA ARG A 264 -5.73 10.24 -31.83
C ARG A 264 -7.11 10.07 -31.17
N ILE A 265 -7.27 10.60 -29.96
CA ILE A 265 -8.53 10.59 -29.22
C ILE A 265 -9.61 11.37 -30.01
N LEU A 266 -9.26 12.52 -30.59
CA LEU A 266 -10.17 13.34 -31.40
C LEU A 266 -10.55 12.66 -32.73
N GLN A 267 -9.60 12.03 -33.41
CA GLN A 267 -9.85 11.28 -34.65
C GLN A 267 -10.77 10.09 -34.41
N ALA A 268 -10.49 9.28 -33.38
CA ALA A 268 -11.33 8.14 -33.02
C ALA A 268 -12.73 8.59 -32.53
N ALA A 269 -12.83 9.69 -31.77
CA ALA A 269 -14.13 10.26 -31.40
C ALA A 269 -14.95 10.71 -32.62
N ARG A 270 -14.30 11.27 -33.65
CA ARG A 270 -14.92 11.60 -34.95
C ARG A 270 -15.25 10.36 -35.79
N HIS A 271 -14.61 9.22 -35.57
CA HIS A 271 -15.01 7.94 -36.17
C HIS A 271 -16.26 7.39 -35.49
N TYR A 272 -16.20 7.25 -34.17
CA TYR A 272 -17.30 6.80 -33.32
C TYR A 272 -18.57 7.66 -33.45
N ALA A 273 -18.42 8.97 -33.70
CA ALA A 273 -19.56 9.85 -34.01
C ALA A 273 -20.30 9.46 -35.30
N ARG A 274 -19.59 8.93 -36.31
CA ARG A 274 -20.16 8.46 -37.59
C ARG A 274 -20.74 7.05 -37.46
N GLU A 275 -20.05 6.13 -36.77
CA GLU A 275 -20.57 4.78 -36.45
C GLU A 275 -21.87 4.80 -35.63
N ARG A 276 -22.10 5.89 -34.87
CA ARG A 276 -23.29 6.10 -34.04
C ARG A 276 -24.26 7.15 -34.63
N GLN A 277 -24.12 7.49 -35.91
CA GLN A 277 -25.05 8.39 -36.60
C GLN A 277 -26.40 7.69 -36.84
N GLY A 278 -27.51 8.34 -36.52
CA GLY A 278 -28.86 7.77 -36.60
C GLY A 278 -29.25 6.84 -35.44
N GLU A 279 -28.27 6.35 -34.66
CA GLU A 279 -28.48 5.40 -33.58
C GLU A 279 -29.03 6.04 -32.28
N PRO A 280 -29.83 5.32 -31.47
CA PRO A 280 -30.39 5.86 -30.24
C PRO A 280 -29.31 6.26 -29.21
N ALA A 281 -29.30 7.54 -28.81
CA ALA A 281 -28.32 8.09 -27.87
C ALA A 281 -28.21 7.33 -26.53
N LYS A 282 -29.26 6.61 -26.10
CA LYS A 282 -29.25 5.74 -24.92
C LYS A 282 -28.19 4.62 -24.99
N PHE A 283 -27.93 4.09 -26.19
CA PHE A 283 -26.95 3.02 -26.43
C PHE A 283 -25.53 3.53 -26.70
N THR A 284 -25.37 4.82 -26.98
CA THR A 284 -24.05 5.43 -27.18
C THR A 284 -23.29 5.53 -25.85
N LYS A 285 -22.07 4.99 -25.81
CA LYS A 285 -21.16 4.98 -24.64
C LYS A 285 -21.04 6.41 -24.07
N HIS A 286 -21.03 6.57 -22.75
CA HIS A 286 -20.75 7.86 -22.12
C HIS A 286 -19.28 8.27 -22.39
N PRO A 287 -18.95 9.56 -22.58
CA PRO A 287 -17.61 9.99 -22.99
C PRO A 287 -16.54 9.64 -21.95
N ALA A 288 -16.86 9.75 -20.66
CA ALA A 288 -15.97 9.30 -19.58
C ALA A 288 -15.70 7.79 -19.65
N THR A 289 -16.72 6.98 -19.93
CA THR A 289 -16.59 5.52 -20.05
C THR A 289 -15.81 5.11 -21.29
N TRP A 290 -16.05 5.76 -22.43
CA TRP A 290 -15.34 5.53 -23.70
C TRP A 290 -13.84 5.83 -23.57
N LEU A 291 -13.49 6.97 -22.96
CA LEU A 291 -12.10 7.34 -22.64
C LEU A 291 -11.46 6.35 -21.65
N ASN A 292 -12.13 6.03 -20.53
CA ASN A 292 -11.61 5.11 -19.51
C ASN A 292 -11.51 3.65 -19.96
N LYS A 293 -12.15 3.28 -21.08
CA LYS A 293 -12.08 1.93 -21.66
C LYS A 293 -11.07 1.78 -22.80
N GLY A 294 -10.39 2.85 -23.20
CA GLY A 294 -9.44 2.81 -24.31
C GLY A 294 -10.11 2.76 -25.68
N CYS A 295 -11.39 3.15 -25.80
CA CYS A 295 -12.15 3.00 -27.05
C CYS A 295 -11.73 3.95 -28.20
N TYR A 296 -10.60 4.66 -28.03
CA TYR A 296 -9.85 5.33 -29.10
C TYR A 296 -8.83 4.38 -29.79
N ASP A 297 -8.63 3.19 -29.24
CA ASP A 297 -7.86 2.07 -29.79
C ASP A 297 -8.74 0.87 -30.19
N ASP A 298 -10.07 0.96 -30.03
CA ASP A 298 -11.04 0.01 -30.61
C ASP A 298 -10.84 0.01 -32.15
N GLU A 299 -10.59 -1.15 -32.76
CA GLU A 299 -10.47 -1.27 -34.22
C GLU A 299 -11.83 -0.94 -34.89
N PRO A 300 -11.87 -0.06 -35.93
CA PRO A 300 -13.13 0.35 -36.53
C PRO A 300 -13.84 -0.83 -37.18
N ALA A 301 -15.16 -0.91 -37.01
CA ALA A 301 -15.95 -2.00 -37.60
C ALA A 301 -15.93 -1.89 -39.14
N SER A 302 -15.10 -2.71 -39.78
CA SER A 302 -14.87 -2.66 -41.22
C SER A 302 -16.20 -2.83 -41.98
N PRO A 303 -16.58 -1.92 -42.91
CA PRO A 303 -17.89 -1.90 -43.56
C PRO A 303 -18.05 -2.96 -44.67
N ALA A 304 -17.44 -4.14 -44.49
CA ALA A 304 -17.44 -5.27 -45.41
C ALA A 304 -17.76 -6.56 -44.61
N GLY A 305 -19.03 -6.75 -44.25
CA GLY A 305 -19.46 -7.81 -43.33
C GLY A 305 -20.96 -8.11 -43.37
N SER A 306 -21.53 -8.25 -44.57
CA SER A 306 -22.95 -8.59 -44.70
C SER A 306 -23.28 -9.99 -44.17
N LEU A 307 -24.25 -10.02 -43.24
CA LEU A 307 -25.25 -11.09 -43.07
C LEU A 307 -24.78 -12.54 -43.23
N SER A 308 -24.30 -13.15 -42.14
CA SER A 308 -24.32 -14.62 -41.99
C SER A 308 -24.49 -15.05 -40.52
N GLY A 309 -25.65 -14.72 -39.94
CA GLY A 309 -26.19 -15.39 -38.77
C GLY A 309 -27.64 -15.82 -39.08
N PRO A 310 -28.07 -17.04 -38.74
CA PRO A 310 -29.42 -17.49 -39.03
C PRO A 310 -30.46 -16.63 -38.29
N PRO A 311 -31.60 -16.30 -38.91
CA PRO A 311 -32.57 -15.39 -38.32
C PRO A 311 -33.24 -16.02 -37.09
N THR A 312 -32.86 -15.54 -35.90
CA THR A 312 -33.60 -15.83 -34.67
C THR A 312 -34.96 -15.14 -34.74
N ALA A 313 -36.00 -15.92 -35.02
CA ALA A 313 -37.38 -15.43 -35.10
C ALA A 313 -37.80 -14.69 -33.80
N PRO A 314 -38.62 -13.63 -33.90
CA PRO A 314 -39.13 -12.94 -32.72
C PRO A 314 -39.95 -13.90 -31.84
N ARG A 315 -39.71 -13.86 -30.53
CA ARG A 315 -40.47 -14.67 -29.57
C ARG A 315 -41.88 -14.11 -29.42
N HIS A 316 -42.87 -15.00 -29.52
CA HIS A 316 -44.31 -14.73 -29.64
C HIS A 316 -44.76 -14.22 -31.03
N LEU A 317 -45.00 -15.17 -31.93
CA LEU A 317 -46.16 -15.11 -32.83
C LEU A 317 -47.33 -15.82 -32.13
N THR A 318 -48.55 -15.35 -32.38
CA THR A 318 -49.81 -15.97 -31.95
C THR A 318 -50.16 -17.23 -32.75
N GLU A 319 -51.14 -18.02 -32.30
CA GLU A 319 -51.61 -19.20 -33.03
C GLU A 319 -52.38 -18.88 -34.32
N GLU A 320 -52.84 -17.63 -34.50
CA GLU A 320 -53.46 -17.16 -35.75
C GLU A 320 -52.38 -16.87 -36.82
N GLU A 321 -51.34 -16.11 -36.47
CA GLU A 321 -50.24 -15.80 -37.41
C GLU A 321 -49.49 -17.06 -37.89
N LYS A 322 -49.41 -18.10 -37.05
CA LYS A 322 -48.85 -19.41 -37.43
C LYS A 322 -49.71 -20.16 -38.46
N ARG A 323 -51.02 -19.91 -38.49
CA ARG A 323 -51.97 -20.56 -39.40
C ARG A 323 -51.88 -19.95 -40.80
N ASP A 324 -51.80 -18.62 -40.85
CA ASP A 324 -51.69 -17.85 -42.09
C ASP A 324 -50.37 -18.15 -42.84
N ALA A 325 -49.27 -18.34 -42.09
CA ALA A 325 -47.96 -18.70 -42.62
C ALA A 325 -47.83 -20.13 -43.21
N LEU A 326 -48.92 -20.90 -43.27
CA LEU A 326 -48.94 -22.30 -43.75
C LEU A 326 -49.92 -22.53 -44.93
N GLN A 327 -50.37 -21.47 -45.62
CA GLN A 327 -51.29 -21.55 -46.76
C GLN A 327 -50.73 -21.01 -48.10
N PHE A 328 -49.43 -21.21 -48.35
CA PHE A 328 -48.78 -21.03 -49.66
C PHE A 328 -47.91 -22.24 -50.01
#